data_AF-A0A1G6X6L1-F1
#
_entry.id   AF-A0A1G6X6L1-F1
#
_cell.length_a   1.000
_cell.length_b   1.000
_cell.length_c   1.000
_cell.angle_alpha   90.00
_cell.angle_beta   90.00
_cell.angle_gamma   90.00
#
_symmetry.space_group_name_H-M   'P 1'
#
loop_
_entity.id
_entity.type
_entity.pdbx_description
1 polymer ?
#
loop_
_entity_poly.entity_id
_entity_poly.type
_entity_poly.pdbx_seq_one_letter_code
_entity_poly.pdbx_strand_id
1 'polypeptide(L)'
;MADGATHYPPNTGLPFLRAALAKKVAARNGFPLTPDRMVVTQGATQGIFAALSGDEVLVPDPAWPNLLMMTRLYPLNAETRFLPDVAALSARVTPRTRVLVVNSPSNRSGPWQTGSASRRWPSSPAATTCG
;
A
#
# COMPACT_ATOMS: atom_id res chain seq x y z
N MET A 1 11.50 3.64 -31.11
CA MET A 1 10.20 4.33 -30.94
C MET A 1 9.58 4.43 -32.32
N ALA A 2 8.68 3.53 -32.70
CA ALA A 2 8.30 3.34 -34.11
C ALA A 2 7.01 4.08 -34.53
N ASP A 3 6.12 4.42 -33.59
CA ASP A 3 4.73 4.80 -33.94
C ASP A 3 4.36 6.26 -33.58
N GLY A 4 5.32 7.14 -33.28
CA GLY A 4 5.04 8.57 -33.02
C GLY A 4 4.17 8.85 -31.78
N ALA A 5 4.16 7.94 -30.79
CA ALA A 5 3.39 8.07 -29.55
C ALA A 5 3.98 9.13 -28.59
N THR A 6 3.86 10.41 -28.95
CA THR A 6 4.37 11.57 -28.19
C THR A 6 3.28 12.50 -27.66
N HIS A 7 2.01 12.20 -27.96
CA HIS A 7 0.86 12.98 -27.49
C HIS A 7 0.58 12.73 -26.00
N TYR A 8 -0.03 13.71 -25.35
CA TYR A 8 -0.39 13.61 -23.94
C TYR A 8 -1.32 12.42 -23.68
N PRO A 9 -0.97 11.51 -22.75
CA PRO A 9 -1.88 10.47 -22.32
C PRO A 9 -2.98 11.06 -21.42
N PRO A 10 -4.09 10.32 -21.20
CA PRO A 10 -5.04 10.66 -20.14
C PRO A 10 -4.35 10.77 -18.78
N ASN A 11 -4.84 11.65 -17.89
CA ASN A 11 -4.26 11.86 -16.55
C ASN A 11 -4.19 10.56 -15.72
N THR A 12 -5.13 9.64 -15.90
CA THR A 12 -5.13 8.33 -15.21
C THR A 12 -4.24 7.29 -15.87
N GLY A 13 -3.70 7.58 -17.05
CA GLY A 13 -2.88 6.67 -17.85
C GLY A 13 -3.62 6.05 -19.03
N LEU A 14 -2.83 5.51 -19.96
CA LEU A 14 -3.30 4.92 -21.21
C LEU A 14 -4.31 3.78 -20.94
N PRO A 15 -5.47 3.75 -21.63
CA PRO A 15 -6.51 2.75 -21.37
C PRO A 15 -6.03 1.30 -21.48
N PHE A 16 -5.23 0.98 -22.51
CA PHE A 16 -4.71 -0.37 -22.71
C PHE A 16 -3.79 -0.81 -21.56
N LEU A 17 -2.98 0.11 -21.03
CA LEU A 17 -2.07 -0.17 -19.92
C LEU A 17 -2.85 -0.46 -18.63
N ARG A 18 -3.86 0.35 -18.32
CA ARG A 18 -4.74 0.11 -17.16
C ARG A 18 -5.46 -1.23 -17.27
N ALA A 19 -5.96 -1.59 -18.45
CA ALA A 19 -6.60 -2.89 -18.68
C ALA A 19 -5.63 -4.07 -18.48
N ALA A 20 -4.39 -3.96 -18.98
CA ALA A 20 -3.36 -4.98 -18.80
C ALA A 20 -2.94 -5.14 -17.33
N LEU A 21 -2.75 -4.03 -16.62
CA LEU A 21 -2.40 -4.04 -15.19
C LEU A 21 -3.53 -4.65 -14.34
N ALA A 22 -4.80 -4.32 -14.62
CA ALA A 22 -5.95 -4.89 -13.92
C ALA A 22 -6.00 -6.42 -14.04
N LYS A 23 -5.80 -6.94 -15.25
CA LYS A 23 -5.69 -8.38 -15.50
C LYS A 23 -4.51 -9.00 -14.76
N LYS A 24 -3.34 -8.36 -14.77
CA LYS A 24 -2.14 -8.83 -14.06
C LYS A 24 -2.37 -8.91 -12.55
N VAL A 25 -2.97 -7.89 -11.94
CA VAL A 25 -3.26 -7.85 -10.50
C VAL A 25 -4.26 -8.95 -10.14
N ALA A 26 -5.34 -9.10 -10.91
CA ALA A 26 -6.30 -10.17 -10.68
C ALA A 26 -5.65 -11.55 -10.76
N ALA A 27 -4.85 -11.82 -11.80
CA ALA A 27 -4.20 -13.11 -12.01
C ALA A 27 -3.12 -13.43 -10.97
N ARG A 28 -2.27 -12.45 -10.62
CA ARG A 28 -1.11 -12.68 -9.73
C ARG A 28 -1.47 -12.58 -8.25
N ASN A 29 -2.37 -11.66 -7.90
CA ASN A 29 -2.68 -11.32 -6.52
C ASN A 29 -4.07 -11.84 -6.07
N GLY A 30 -4.88 -12.36 -6.99
CA GLY A 30 -6.25 -12.82 -6.69
C GLY A 30 -7.21 -11.68 -6.33
N PHE A 31 -6.87 -10.44 -6.68
CA PHE A 31 -7.65 -9.26 -6.35
C PHE A 31 -8.43 -8.76 -7.58
N PRO A 32 -9.77 -8.92 -7.61
CA PRO A 32 -10.57 -8.46 -8.74
C PRO A 32 -10.53 -6.93 -8.80
N LEU A 33 -10.04 -6.40 -9.92
CA LEU A 33 -9.85 -4.97 -10.11
C LEU A 33 -10.29 -4.56 -11.50
N THR A 34 -11.04 -3.46 -11.58
CA THR A 34 -11.49 -2.88 -12.84
C THR A 34 -10.54 -1.76 -13.29
N PRO A 35 -10.37 -1.51 -14.60
CA PRO A 35 -9.39 -0.53 -15.10
C PRO A 35 -9.67 0.92 -14.69
N ASP A 36 -10.92 1.27 -14.37
CA ASP A 36 -11.34 2.59 -13.85
C ASP A 36 -10.82 2.87 -12.45
N ARG A 37 -10.47 1.83 -11.68
CA ARG A 37 -9.86 1.93 -10.35
C ARG A 37 -8.33 1.98 -10.38
N MET A 38 -7.74 2.24 -11.55
CA MET A 38 -6.29 2.36 -11.72
C MET A 38 -5.87 3.75 -12.16
N VAL A 39 -4.80 4.23 -11.53
CA VAL A 39 -4.08 5.44 -11.93
C VAL A 39 -2.63 5.06 -12.16
N VAL A 40 -2.09 5.42 -13.33
CA VAL A 40 -0.68 5.24 -13.67
C VAL A 40 0.07 6.50 -13.27
N THR A 41 1.08 6.33 -12.43
CA THR A 41 1.91 7.43 -11.91
C THR A 41 3.36 7.31 -12.39
N GLN A 42 4.10 8.41 -12.29
CA GLN A 42 5.54 8.48 -12.47
C GLN A 42 6.25 7.79 -11.29
N GLY A 43 6.30 6.46 -11.36
CA GLY A 43 6.84 5.61 -10.31
C GLY A 43 5.94 5.50 -9.08
N ALA A 44 6.33 4.62 -8.16
CA ALA A 44 5.57 4.32 -6.96
C ALA A 44 5.56 5.49 -5.95
N THR A 45 6.64 6.27 -5.88
CA THR A 45 6.76 7.43 -4.97
C THR A 45 5.64 8.44 -5.19
N GLN A 46 5.36 8.80 -6.44
CA GLN A 46 4.28 9.74 -6.76
C GLN A 46 2.91 9.17 -6.37
N GLY A 47 2.66 7.88 -6.64
CA GLY A 47 1.42 7.22 -6.26
C GLY A 47 1.20 7.19 -4.75
N ILE A 48 2.25 6.89 -3.98
CA ILE A 48 2.21 6.92 -2.51
C ILE A 48 1.95 8.34 -2.02
N PHE A 49 2.66 9.35 -2.54
CA PHE A 49 2.46 10.73 -2.12
C PHE A 49 1.04 11.24 -2.39
N ALA A 50 0.49 10.92 -3.57
CA ALA A 50 -0.88 11.27 -3.93
C ALA A 50 -1.93 10.56 -3.05
N ALA A 51 -1.64 9.36 -2.55
CA ALA A 51 -2.54 8.60 -1.69
C ALA A 51 -2.49 9.02 -0.20
N LEU A 52 -1.40 9.64 0.25
CA LEU A 52 -1.16 9.95 1.66
C LEU A 52 -1.32 11.44 2.01
N SER A 53 -1.63 12.31 1.05
CA SER A 53 -1.69 13.75 1.27
C SER A 53 -2.82 14.16 2.23
N GLY A 54 -2.48 14.81 3.35
CA GLY A 54 -3.42 15.49 4.23
C GLY A 54 -3.87 14.72 5.48
N ASP A 55 -3.44 13.47 5.63
CA ASP A 55 -3.91 12.56 6.67
C ASP A 55 -2.83 12.17 7.69
N GLU A 56 -3.23 11.82 8.92
CA GLU A 56 -2.28 11.18 9.86
C GLU A 56 -2.09 9.71 9.46
N VAL A 57 -0.84 9.38 9.13
CA VAL A 57 -0.43 8.07 8.65
C VAL A 57 0.47 7.38 9.68
N LEU A 58 0.16 6.11 9.98
CA LEU A 58 1.03 5.23 10.77
C LEU A 58 1.95 4.43 9.84
N VAL A 59 3.26 4.53 10.06
CA VAL A 59 4.31 3.91 9.22
C VAL A 59 5.19 2.98 10.06
N PRO A 60 5.58 1.80 9.54
CA PRO A 60 6.46 0.89 10.25
C PRO A 60 7.87 1.46 10.43
N ASP A 61 8.52 1.16 11.54
CA ASP A 61 9.92 1.49 11.79
C ASP A 61 10.71 0.21 12.04
N PRO A 62 11.73 -0.16 11.22
CA PRO A 62 12.35 0.63 10.16
C PRO A 62 11.54 0.72 8.86
N ALA A 63 11.48 1.94 8.29
CA ALA A 63 10.80 2.25 7.02
C ALA A 63 11.74 2.71 5.89
N TRP A 64 11.20 2.71 4.68
CA TRP A 64 11.79 3.41 3.55
C TRP A 64 11.75 4.94 3.79
N PRO A 65 12.88 5.66 3.69
CA PRO A 65 12.99 7.05 4.17
C PRO A 65 11.97 8.03 3.60
N ASN A 66 11.51 7.81 2.37
CA ASN A 66 10.58 8.71 1.69
C ASN A 66 9.18 8.74 2.33
N LEU A 67 8.88 7.82 3.26
CA LEU A 67 7.64 7.81 4.05
C LEU A 67 7.75 8.61 5.36
N LEU A 68 8.95 9.04 5.77
CA LEU A 68 9.20 9.61 7.10
C LEU A 68 8.82 11.10 7.21
N MET A 69 8.64 11.79 6.09
CA MET A 69 8.45 13.25 6.08
C MET A 69 7.04 13.70 6.53
N MET A 70 6.08 12.78 6.74
CA MET A 70 4.67 13.13 6.98
C MET A 70 3.97 12.29 8.07
N THR A 71 4.68 11.48 8.87
CA THR A 71 4.06 10.29 9.50
C THR A 71 4.46 10.01 10.95
N ARG A 72 3.60 9.27 11.67
CA ARG A 72 3.86 8.71 13.01
C ARG A 72 4.38 7.28 12.86
N LEU A 73 5.44 6.95 13.56
CA LEU A 73 6.07 5.63 13.46
C LEU A 73 5.50 4.62 14.46
N TYR A 74 5.42 3.35 14.04
CA TYR A 74 5.19 2.22 14.94
C TYR A 74 6.34 1.21 14.83
N PRO A 75 6.87 0.72 15.97
CA PRO A 75 8.08 -0.09 15.97
C PRO A 75 7.83 -1.50 15.44
N LEU A 76 8.76 -1.99 14.63
CA LEU A 76 8.92 -3.39 14.24
C LEU A 76 10.25 -3.89 14.83
N ASN A 77 10.22 -5.06 15.46
CA ASN A 77 11.38 -5.65 16.11
C ASN A 77 11.92 -6.85 15.30
N ALA A 78 13.24 -6.97 15.19
CA ALA A 78 13.89 -8.15 14.60
C ALA A 78 13.58 -9.44 15.38
N GLU A 79 13.46 -9.38 16.71
CA GLU A 79 13.09 -10.52 17.56
C GLU A 79 11.67 -11.03 17.25
N THR A 80 10.76 -10.11 16.88
CA THR A 80 9.41 -10.44 16.42
C THR A 80 9.34 -10.66 14.91
N ARG A 81 10.49 -10.83 14.24
CA ARG A 81 10.60 -11.05 12.80
C ARG A 81 9.97 -9.95 11.95
N PHE A 82 9.98 -8.73 12.47
CA PHE A 82 9.35 -7.54 11.90
C PHE A 82 7.83 -7.66 11.71
N LEU A 83 7.18 -8.55 12.46
CA LEU A 83 5.72 -8.63 12.47
C LEU A 83 5.15 -7.49 13.33
N PRO A 84 4.11 -6.79 12.86
CA PRO A 84 3.44 -5.77 13.65
C PRO A 84 2.67 -6.38 14.82
N ASP A 85 2.83 -5.80 16.00
CA ASP A 85 1.97 -6.07 17.15
C ASP A 85 0.64 -5.29 16.99
N VAL A 86 -0.44 -6.03 16.78
CA VAL A 86 -1.79 -5.47 16.54
C VAL A 86 -2.32 -4.71 17.76
N ALA A 87 -2.03 -5.17 18.99
CA ALA A 87 -2.47 -4.48 20.20
C ALA A 87 -1.72 -3.16 20.36
N ALA A 88 -0.40 -3.18 20.16
CA ALA A 88 0.43 -1.98 20.20
C ALA A 88 0.08 -0.98 19.09
N LEU A 89 -0.30 -1.46 17.90
CA LEU A 89 -0.82 -0.63 16.80
C LEU A 89 -2.15 0.02 17.17
N SER A 90 -3.09 -0.77 17.70
CA SER A 90 -4.43 -0.29 18.07
C SER A 90 -4.35 0.83 19.10
N ALA A 91 -3.44 0.73 20.07
CA ALA A 91 -3.19 1.76 21.07
C ALA A 91 -2.62 3.08 20.49
N ARG A 92 -2.06 3.07 19.28
CA ARG A 92 -1.52 4.27 18.60
C ARG A 92 -2.52 4.98 17.71
N VAL A 93 -3.63 4.32 17.37
CA VAL A 93 -4.71 4.88 16.55
C VAL A 93 -5.40 6.00 17.32
N THR A 94 -5.54 7.15 16.68
CA THR A 94 -6.28 8.31 17.20
C THR A 94 -7.44 8.65 16.26
N PRO A 95 -8.39 9.52 16.66
CA PRO A 95 -9.42 10.01 15.75
C PRO A 95 -8.88 10.71 14.48
N ARG A 96 -7.60 11.13 14.48
CA ARG A 96 -6.94 11.73 13.33
C ARG A 96 -6.28 10.70 12.41
N THR A 97 -6.02 9.48 12.88
CA THR A 97 -5.37 8.41 12.10
C THR A 97 -6.29 7.95 10.98
N ARG A 98 -5.84 8.05 9.72
CA ARG A 98 -6.63 7.65 8.53
C ARG A 98 -6.00 6.51 7.75
N VAL A 99 -4.68 6.38 7.80
CA VAL A 99 -3.95 5.39 6.99
C VAL A 99 -2.95 4.60 7.84
N LEU A 100 -2.92 3.29 7.62
CA LEU A 100 -1.87 2.39 8.11
C LEU A 100 -1.07 1.88 6.90
N VAL A 101 0.24 2.15 6.87
CA VAL A 101 1.12 1.69 5.79
C VAL A 101 1.65 0.30 6.10
N VAL A 102 1.46 -0.62 5.15
CA VAL A 102 2.05 -1.96 5.18
C VAL A 102 3.01 -2.09 4.01
N ASN A 103 4.29 -2.33 4.29
CA ASN A 103 5.32 -2.55 3.27
C ASN A 103 5.91 -3.96 3.43
N SER A 104 5.54 -4.87 2.52
CA SER A 104 6.07 -6.24 2.50
C SER A 104 6.24 -6.72 1.05
N PRO A 105 7.46 -7.09 0.63
CA PRO A 105 8.71 -7.04 1.38
C PRO A 105 9.18 -5.60 1.66
N SER A 106 9.62 -5.35 2.90
CA SER A 106 10.07 -4.04 3.33
C SER A 106 11.49 -3.73 2.86
N ASN A 107 11.71 -2.48 2.47
CA ASN A 107 13.03 -1.88 2.44
C ASN A 107 13.18 -1.06 3.73
N ARG A 108 14.01 -1.43 4.71
CA ARG A 108 15.23 -2.28 4.63
C ARG A 108 15.10 -3.71 5.19
N SER A 109 14.01 -4.04 5.89
CA SER A 109 13.93 -5.24 6.74
C SER A 109 13.59 -6.56 6.02
N GLY A 110 13.31 -6.52 4.71
CA GLY A 110 12.92 -7.70 3.94
C GLY A 110 11.45 -8.10 4.15
N PRO A 111 11.02 -9.29 3.68
CA PRO A 111 9.66 -9.78 3.90
C PRO A 111 9.39 -10.05 5.38
N TRP A 112 8.15 -9.84 5.78
CA TRP A 112 7.67 -10.35 7.07
C TRP A 112 7.89 -11.87 7.12
N GLN A 113 8.62 -12.34 8.13
CA GLN A 113 8.89 -13.77 8.25
C GLN A 113 7.84 -14.41 9.14
N THR A 114 6.66 -14.66 8.58
CA THR A 114 5.70 -15.58 9.19
C THR A 114 6.32 -16.98 9.17
N GLY A 115 6.22 -17.76 10.26
CA GLY A 115 6.54 -19.19 10.22
C GLY A 115 5.78 -19.90 9.10
N SER A 116 6.10 -21.16 8.82
CA SER A 116 5.62 -21.95 7.66
C SER A 116 4.10 -22.17 7.52
N ALA A 117 3.23 -21.37 8.16
CA ALA A 117 1.80 -21.39 7.94
C ALA A 117 1.18 -19.99 8.02
N SER A 118 0.29 -19.72 7.06
CA SER A 118 -0.69 -18.63 6.96
C SER A 118 -0.24 -17.29 6.32
N ARG A 119 -0.43 -17.21 4.99
CA ARG A 119 -1.02 -16.03 4.38
C ARG A 119 -2.40 -15.84 4.99
N ARG A 120 -2.55 -14.98 5.98
CA ARG A 120 -3.83 -14.31 6.27
C ARG A 120 -3.56 -13.17 7.24
N TRP A 121 -3.58 -11.96 6.69
CA TRP A 121 -4.10 -10.81 7.43
C TRP A 121 -5.52 -11.20 7.89
N PRO A 122 -5.94 -10.91 9.13
CA PRO A 122 -7.33 -11.13 9.51
C PRO A 122 -8.21 -10.27 8.59
N SER A 123 -8.82 -10.92 7.59
CA SER A 123 -9.95 -10.37 6.88
C SER A 123 -11.07 -10.27 7.91
N SER A 124 -11.18 -9.13 8.58
CA SER A 124 -12.36 -8.83 9.39
C SER A 124 -13.51 -8.48 8.43
N PRO A 125 -14.62 -9.23 8.41
CA PRO A 125 -15.84 -8.77 7.78
C PRO A 125 -16.63 -7.99 8.84
N ALA A 126 -16.23 -6.76 9.14
CA ALA A 126 -17.08 -5.84 9.89
C ALA A 126 -17.69 -4.86 8.89
N ALA A 127 -18.75 -5.32 8.23
CA ALA A 127 -19.75 -4.42 7.71
C ALA A 127 -20.32 -3.62 8.90
N THR A 128 -20.05 -2.31 8.93
CA THR A 128 -20.93 -1.38 9.61
C THR A 128 -21.28 -0.30 8.61
N THR A 129 -22.39 -0.54 7.93
CA THR A 129 -23.26 0.51 7.42
C THR A 129 -23.54 1.46 8.60
N CYS A 130 -23.00 2.68 8.55
CA CYS A 130 -23.60 3.81 9.25
C CYS A 130 -24.26 4.66 8.17
N GLY A 131 -25.56 4.90 8.36
CA GLY A 131 -26.35 5.80 7.52
C GLY A 131 -26.10 7.27 7.82
#